data_AF-N9FEA6-F1
#
_entry.id   AF-N9FEA6-F1
#
_cell.length_a   1.000
_cell.length_b   1.000
_cell.length_c   1.000
_cell.angle_alpha   90.00
_cell.angle_beta   90.00
_cell.angle_gamma   90.00
#
_symmetry.space_group_name_H-M   'P 1'
#
loop_
_entity.id
_entity.type
_entity.pdbx_description
1 polymer ?
#
loop_
_entity_poly.entity_id
_entity_poly.type
_entity_poly.pdbx_seq_one_letter_code
_entity_poly.pdbx_strand_id
1 'polypeptide(L)'
;MENNLIDVRKGLLLLEQHDKNADFDILDVENKVNILNYALSESVSIYWPNLALNWIEKNPYIISNSLENVLLELANKSWVKQAMKQKIRRLLKRS
;
A
#
# COMPACT_ATOMS: atom_id res chain seq x y z
N MET A 1 -20.64 14.85 4.91
CA MET A 1 -19.67 14.82 3.80
C MET A 1 -19.80 13.43 3.20
N GLU A 2 -20.18 13.31 1.94
CA GLU A 2 -20.21 12.01 1.28
C GLU A 2 -18.77 11.52 1.16
N ASN A 3 -18.41 10.49 1.94
CA ASN A 3 -17.19 9.72 1.71
C ASN A 3 -17.39 9.01 0.36
N ASN A 4 -17.00 9.69 -0.73
CA ASN A 4 -16.86 9.07 -2.04
C ASN A 4 -15.63 8.15 -2.00
N LEU A 5 -15.80 7.03 -1.30
CA LEU A 5 -14.85 5.93 -1.30
C LEU A 5 -14.67 5.50 -2.76
N ILE A 6 -13.44 5.63 -3.24
CA ILE A 6 -13.11 5.19 -4.59
C ILE A 6 -13.29 3.67 -4.69
N ASP A 7 -13.85 3.20 -5.80
CA ASP A 7 -13.87 1.77 -6.11
C ASP A 7 -12.44 1.21 -6.03
N VAL A 8 -12.27 0.12 -5.29
CA VAL A 8 -10.95 -0.45 -4.99
C VAL A 8 -10.21 -0.85 -6.26
N ARG A 9 -10.89 -1.40 -7.27
CA ARG A 9 -10.25 -1.79 -8.53
C ARG A 9 -9.74 -0.56 -9.27
N LYS A 10 -10.54 0.51 -9.30
CA LYS A 10 -10.11 1.79 -9.86
C LYS A 10 -8.88 2.33 -9.12
N GLY A 11 -8.88 2.28 -7.78
CA GLY A 11 -7.73 2.70 -6.99
C GLY A 11 -6.47 1.88 -7.25
N LEU A 12 -6.58 0.56 -7.40
CA LEU A 12 -5.44 -0.30 -7.75
C LEU A 12 -4.88 0.02 -9.15
N LEU A 13 -5.74 0.33 -10.13
CA LEU A 13 -5.28 0.77 -11.44
C LEU A 13 -4.50 2.09 -11.37
N LEU A 14 -4.97 3.04 -10.55
CA LEU A 14 -4.24 4.30 -10.33
C LEU A 14 -2.88 4.04 -9.64
N LEU A 15 -2.84 3.12 -8.68
CA LEU A 15 -1.60 2.69 -8.03
C LEU A 15 -0.63 2.02 -9.02
N GLU A 16 -1.11 1.21 -9.95
CA GLU A 16 -0.28 0.59 -11.00
C GLU A 16 0.29 1.64 -11.98
N GLN A 17 -0.51 2.66 -12.29
CA GLN A 17 -0.16 3.71 -13.24
C GLN A 17 0.61 4.88 -12.62
N HIS A 18 0.83 4.87 -11.30
CA HIS A 18 1.41 6.02 -10.58
C HIS A 18 2.78 6.46 -11.14
N ASP A 19 3.64 5.51 -11.54
CA ASP A 19 4.96 5.82 -12.09
C ASP A 19 4.89 6.52 -13.46
N LYS A 20 3.73 6.49 -14.15
CA LYS A 20 3.54 7.13 -15.46
C LYS A 20 2.93 8.53 -15.33
N ASN A 21 1.95 8.71 -14.45
CA ASN A 21 1.09 9.92 -14.45
C ASN A 21 0.83 10.54 -13.07
N ALA A 22 1.38 9.99 -11.97
CA ALA A 22 1.06 10.43 -10.60
C ALA A 22 -0.44 10.39 -10.23
N ASP A 23 -1.27 9.63 -10.95
CA ASP A 23 -2.73 9.63 -10.78
C ASP A 23 -3.18 9.14 -9.39
N PHE A 24 -2.36 8.33 -8.72
CA PHE A 24 -2.61 7.89 -7.35
C PHE A 24 -2.47 9.04 -6.33
N ASP A 25 -1.67 10.06 -6.63
CA ASP A 25 -1.42 11.19 -5.73
C ASP A 25 -2.61 12.17 -5.69
N ILE A 26 -3.51 12.10 -6.67
CA ILE A 26 -4.75 12.90 -6.75
C ILE A 26 -5.76 12.48 -5.68
N LEU A 27 -5.68 11.23 -5.21
CA LEU A 27 -6.56 10.72 -4.17
C LEU A 27 -6.31 11.42 -2.82
N ASP A 28 -7.36 11.58 -2.04
CA ASP A 28 -7.21 11.98 -0.64
C ASP A 28 -6.50 10.88 0.18
N VAL A 29 -6.09 11.24 1.39
CA VAL A 29 -5.34 10.35 2.28
C VAL A 29 -6.15 9.11 2.67
N GLU A 30 -7.46 9.25 2.91
CA GLU A 30 -8.33 8.14 3.31
C GLU A 30 -8.43 7.09 2.21
N ASN A 31 -8.71 7.53 0.98
CA ASN A 31 -8.74 6.69 -0.20
C ASN A 31 -7.39 6.03 -0.47
N LYS A 32 -6.27 6.76 -0.34
CA LYS A 32 -4.92 6.17 -0.46
C LYS A 32 -4.71 5.05 0.55
N VAL A 33 -4.99 5.29 1.82
CA VAL A 33 -4.82 4.29 2.89
C VAL A 33 -5.69 3.06 2.63
N ASN A 34 -6.95 3.24 2.22
CA ASN A 34 -7.86 2.13 1.92
C ASN A 34 -7.35 1.25 0.77
N ILE A 35 -6.86 1.86 -0.32
CA ILE A 35 -6.30 1.11 -1.45
C ILE A 35 -5.01 0.38 -1.06
N LEU A 36 -4.12 1.05 -0.31
CA LEU A 36 -2.87 0.43 0.15
C LEU A 36 -3.14 -0.74 1.10
N ASN A 37 -4.08 -0.58 2.04
CA ASN A 37 -4.52 -1.66 2.92
C ASN A 37 -4.99 -2.87 2.11
N TYR A 38 -5.89 -2.65 1.14
CA TYR A 38 -6.39 -3.72 0.29
C TYR A 38 -5.29 -4.40 -0.53
N ALA A 39 -4.39 -3.62 -1.13
CA ALA A 39 -3.26 -4.14 -1.91
C ALA A 39 -2.33 -5.06 -1.09
N LEU A 40 -2.19 -4.79 0.20
CA LEU A 40 -1.32 -5.52 1.13
C LEU A 40 -2.05 -6.70 1.82
N SER A 41 -3.34 -6.55 2.15
CA SER A 41 -4.12 -7.55 2.92
C SER A 41 -4.77 -8.61 2.03
N GLU A 42 -5.42 -8.21 0.93
CA GLU A 42 -6.26 -9.11 0.13
C GLU A 42 -5.50 -9.77 -1.03
N SER A 43 -4.30 -9.28 -1.33
CA SER A 43 -3.51 -9.88 -2.41
C SER A 43 -2.99 -11.27 -2.02
N VAL A 44 -3.24 -12.23 -2.91
CA VAL A 44 -2.71 -13.60 -2.88
C VAL A 44 -1.37 -13.73 -3.62
N SER A 45 -0.84 -12.62 -4.15
CA SER A 45 0.39 -12.59 -4.92
C SER A 45 1.31 -11.43 -4.51
N ILE A 46 2.55 -11.49 -4.97
CA ILE A 46 3.60 -10.48 -4.69
C ILE A 46 3.35 -9.15 -5.42
N TYR A 47 2.53 -9.13 -6.48
CA TYR A 47 2.40 -7.99 -7.39
C TYR A 47 1.88 -6.71 -6.71
N TRP A 48 0.63 -6.70 -6.23
CA TRP A 48 0.04 -5.54 -5.56
C TRP A 48 0.80 -5.09 -4.31
N PRO A 49 1.26 -6.00 -3.42
CA PRO A 49 2.08 -5.62 -2.29
C PRO A 49 3.39 -4.93 -2.71
N ASN A 50 4.06 -5.40 -3.76
CA ASN A 50 5.27 -4.71 -4.24
C ASN A 50 4.98 -3.30 -4.73
N LEU A 51 3.90 -3.10 -5.50
CA LEU A 51 3.51 -1.77 -5.97
C LEU A 51 3.21 -0.83 -4.79
N ALA A 52 2.41 -1.30 -3.83
CA ALA A 52 2.09 -0.55 -2.62
C ALA A 52 3.35 -0.19 -1.81
N LEU A 53 4.24 -1.18 -1.57
CA LEU A 53 5.48 -0.96 -0.81
C LEU A 53 6.44 -0.01 -1.55
N ASN A 54 6.49 -0.03 -2.88
CA ASN A 54 7.30 0.91 -3.67
C ASN A 54 6.77 2.34 -3.52
N TRP A 55 5.45 2.51 -3.57
CA TRP A 55 4.84 3.83 -3.40
C TRP A 55 5.02 4.36 -1.97
N ILE A 56 4.81 3.53 -0.95
CA ILE A 56 5.01 3.88 0.47
C ILE A 56 6.48 4.26 0.75
N GLU A 57 7.45 3.59 0.11
CA GLU A 57 8.88 3.93 0.28
C GLU A 57 9.21 5.36 -0.15
N LYS A 58 8.48 5.88 -1.14
CA LYS A 58 8.58 7.28 -1.60
C LYS A 58 7.74 8.23 -0.73
N ASN A 59 6.69 7.73 -0.08
CA ASN A 59 5.69 8.51 0.67
C ASN A 59 5.51 7.99 2.12
N PRO A 60 6.54 8.05 2.98
CA PRO A 60 6.50 7.43 4.31
C PRO A 60 5.46 8.06 5.25
N TYR A 61 5.08 9.32 5.02
CA TYR A 61 4.08 10.05 5.81
C TYR A 61 2.68 9.41 5.78
N ILE A 62 2.41 8.51 4.83
CA ILE A 62 1.14 7.81 4.72
C ILE A 62 0.97 6.71 5.77
N ILE A 63 2.05 6.29 6.43
CA ILE A 63 2.02 5.18 7.39
C ILE A 63 1.20 5.63 8.61
N SER A 64 0.00 5.07 8.71
CA SER A 64 -0.89 5.18 9.85
C SER A 64 -0.85 3.89 10.67
N ASN A 65 -1.37 3.91 11.90
CA ASN A 65 -1.48 2.72 12.75
C ASN A 65 -2.19 1.55 12.04
N SER A 66 -3.19 1.84 11.20
CA SER A 66 -3.87 0.81 10.40
C SER A 66 -2.94 0.17 9.38
N LEU A 67 -2.16 0.98 8.65
CA LEU A 67 -1.25 0.49 7.62
C LEU A 67 -0.06 -0.26 8.22
N GLU A 68 0.42 0.18 9.40
CA GLU A 68 1.46 -0.51 10.15
C GLU A 68 1.05 -1.94 10.52
N ASN A 69 -0.16 -2.12 11.05
CA ASN A 69 -0.68 -3.46 11.38
C ASN A 69 -0.74 -4.36 10.14
N VAL A 70 -1.24 -3.85 9.01
CA VAL A 70 -1.32 -4.59 7.75
C VAL A 70 0.07 -4.96 7.22
N LEU A 71 1.06 -4.07 7.35
CA LEU A 71 2.45 -4.34 6.98
C LEU A 71 3.05 -5.47 7.83
N LEU A 72 2.80 -5.47 9.14
CA LEU A 72 3.24 -6.54 10.04
C LEU A 72 2.58 -7.88 9.70
N GLU A 73 1.27 -7.89 9.44
CA GLU A 73 0.54 -9.09 9.01
C GLU A 73 1.07 -9.64 7.68
N LEU A 74 1.29 -8.76 6.69
CA LEU A 74 1.89 -9.14 5.41
C LEU A 74 3.26 -9.82 5.62
N ALA A 75 4.12 -9.29 6.50
CA ALA A 75 5.43 -9.87 6.77
C ALA A 75 5.36 -11.31 7.35
N ASN A 76 4.23 -11.68 7.95
CA ASN A 76 3.99 -13.00 8.52
C ASN A 76 3.36 -14.00 7.53
N LYS A 77 2.91 -13.56 6.35
CA LYS A 77 2.37 -14.48 5.32
C LYS A 77 3.45 -15.45 4.81
N SER A 78 3.06 -16.71 4.63
CA SER A 78 3.97 -17.82 4.27
C SER A 78 4.64 -17.65 2.90
N TRP A 79 3.94 -17.04 1.95
CA TRP A 79 4.44 -16.80 0.59
C TRP A 79 5.36 -15.58 0.48
N VAL A 80 5.46 -14.76 1.53
CA VAL A 80 6.26 -13.53 1.51
C VAL A 80 7.74 -13.85 1.67
N LYS A 81 8.51 -13.50 0.65
CA LYS A 81 9.97 -13.71 0.62
C LYS A 81 10.70 -12.78 1.58
N GLN A 82 11.88 -13.20 2.04
CA GLN A 82 12.70 -12.45 3.00
C GLN A 82 13.01 -11.01 2.55
N ALA A 83 13.24 -10.78 1.26
CA ALA A 83 13.50 -9.44 0.72
C ALA A 83 12.33 -8.47 0.98
N MET A 84 11.08 -8.93 0.80
CA MET A 84 9.89 -8.13 1.10
C MET A 84 9.75 -7.89 2.61
N LYS A 85 10.04 -8.89 3.45
CA LYS A 85 10.07 -8.72 4.92
C LYS A 85 11.08 -7.65 5.36
N GLN A 86 12.26 -7.66 4.75
CA GLN A 86 13.28 -6.62 5.00
C GLN A 86 12.82 -5.24 4.53
N LYS A 87 12.14 -5.16 3.38
CA LYS A 87 11.55 -3.91 2.91
C LYS A 87 10.53 -3.35 3.91
N ILE A 88 9.58 -4.17 4.34
CA ILE A 88 8.58 -3.81 5.35
C ILE A 88 9.24 -3.28 6.62
N ARG A 89 10.23 -3.99 7.18
CA ARG A 89 10.97 -3.54 8.38
C ARG A 89 11.67 -2.20 8.20
N ARG A 90 12.15 -1.88 6.99
CA ARG A 90 12.77 -0.57 6.72
C ARG A 90 11.73 0.55 6.68
N LEU A 91 10.54 0.28 6.14
CA LEU A 91 9.44 1.25 6.10
C LEU A 91 8.95 1.59 7.50
N LEU A 92 8.72 0.58 8.35
CA LEU A 92 8.27 0.77 9.74
C LEU A 92 9.28 1.47 10.64
N LYS A 93 10.57 1.52 10.26
CA LYS A 93 11.59 2.30 10.99
C LYS A 93 11.62 3.78 10.60
N ARG A 94 10.93 4.14 9.51
CA ARG A 94 10.94 5.49 8.93
C ARG A 94 9.63 6.25 9.18
N SER A 95 8.60 5.58 9.67
CA SER A 95 7.32 6.18 10.11
C SER A 95 7.45 6.85 11.46
#